data_AF-A0A496DYT6-F1
#
_entry.id   AF-A0A496DYT6-F1
#
_cell.length_a   1.000
_cell.length_b   1.000
_cell.length_c   1.000
_cell.angle_alpha   90.00
_cell.angle_beta   90.00
_cell.angle_gamma   90.00
#
_symmetry.space_group_name_H-M   'P 1'
#
loop_
_entity.id
_entity.type
_entity.pdbx_description
1 polymer ?
#
loop_
_entity_poly.entity_id
_entity_poly.type
_entity_poly.pdbx_seq_one_letter_code
_entity_poly.pdbx_strand_id
1 'polypeptide(L)'
;MTEYDNYFQAAAILVVQRQMSNTSLIQRKFRIGYNRAGRIVNQLEEAGIVGKFKGAAPRDVLIKDIVSLEERLSDMELGEQRLSDPCWDNREWI
;
A
#
# COMPACT_ATOMS: atom_id res chain seq x y z
N MET A 1 0.87 14.20 -13.99
CA MET A 1 1.47 13.09 -13.22
C MET A 1 0.90 13.17 -11.83
N THR A 2 0.01 12.25 -11.46
CA THR A 2 -0.47 12.18 -10.07
C THR A 2 0.69 11.62 -9.24
N GLU A 3 1.19 12.41 -8.31
CA GLU A 3 2.25 11.98 -7.39
C GLU A 3 1.70 10.89 -6.46
N TYR A 4 2.40 9.76 -6.36
CA TYR A 4 2.03 8.69 -5.43
C TYR A 4 2.27 9.15 -3.98
N ASP A 5 1.46 8.67 -3.04
CA ASP A 5 1.70 8.98 -1.64
C ASP A 5 3.02 8.37 -1.17
N ASN A 6 3.75 9.05 -0.28
CA ASN A 6 5.00 8.54 0.30
C ASN A 6 4.86 7.14 0.94
N TYR A 7 3.67 6.79 1.42
CA TYR A 7 3.39 5.46 1.99
C TYR A 7 2.93 4.42 0.97
N PHE A 8 2.83 4.75 -0.32
CA PHE A 8 2.27 3.89 -1.36
C PHE A 8 2.96 2.52 -1.43
N GLN A 9 4.30 2.50 -1.58
CA GLN A 9 5.06 1.25 -1.66
C GLN A 9 4.95 0.43 -0.37
N ALA A 10 5.11 1.08 0.79
CA ALA A 10 4.99 0.42 2.08
C ALA A 10 3.58 -0.17 2.29
N ALA A 11 2.54 0.53 1.84
CA ALA A 11 1.16 0.07 1.89
C ALA A 11 0.93 -1.11 0.93
N ALA A 12 1.51 -1.07 -0.27
CA ALA A 12 1.45 -2.20 -1.21
C ALA A 12 2.03 -3.48 -0.58
N ILE A 13 3.21 -3.37 0.01
CA ILE A 13 3.88 -4.49 0.71
C ILE A 13 2.99 -5.00 1.83
N LEU A 14 2.45 -4.11 2.66
CA LEU A 14 1.56 -4.49 3.77
C LEU A 14 0.31 -5.23 3.27
N VAL A 15 -0.33 -4.73 2.22
CA VAL A 15 -1.57 -5.29 1.66
C VAL A 15 -1.32 -6.68 1.08
N VAL A 16 -0.22 -6.87 0.36
CA VAL A 16 0.18 -8.19 -0.18
C VAL A 16 0.57 -9.16 0.93
N GLN A 17 1.35 -8.71 1.93
CA GLN A 17 1.72 -9.57 3.06
C GLN A 17 0.53 -10.04 3.89
N ARG A 18 -0.46 -9.16 4.10
CA ARG A 18 -1.65 -9.47 4.90
C ARG A 18 -2.79 -10.05 4.08
N GLN A 19 -2.72 -9.99 2.75
CA GLN A 19 -3.81 -10.30 1.83
C GLN A 19 -5.12 -9.57 2.21
N MET A 20 -4.98 -8.32 2.67
CA MET A 20 -6.08 -7.48 3.13
C MET A 20 -5.87 -6.04 2.63
N SER A 21 -6.85 -5.49 1.93
CA SER A 21 -6.75 -4.18 1.26
C SER A 21 -7.67 -3.10 1.86
N ASN A 22 -8.19 -3.31 3.07
CA ASN A 22 -9.14 -2.37 3.66
C ASN A 22 -8.45 -1.08 4.12
N THR A 23 -9.17 0.04 4.01
CA THR A 23 -8.67 1.38 4.36
C THR A 23 -8.22 1.47 5.82
N SER A 24 -8.95 0.82 6.74
CA SER A 24 -8.67 0.85 8.17
C SER A 24 -7.34 0.19 8.55
N LEU A 25 -6.89 -0.83 7.81
CA LEU A 25 -5.60 -1.49 7.99
C LEU A 25 -4.46 -0.49 7.75
N ILE A 26 -4.51 0.21 6.62
CA ILE A 26 -3.51 1.22 6.23
C ILE A 26 -3.55 2.39 7.21
N GLN A 27 -4.76 2.88 7.56
CA GLN A 27 -4.95 3.94 8.53
C GLN A 27 -4.22 3.66 9.85
N ARG A 28 -4.45 2.47 10.43
CA ARG A 28 -3.87 2.07 11.71
C ARG A 28 -2.37 1.80 11.62
N LYS A 29 -1.91 1.15 10.55
CA LYS A 29 -0.50 0.78 10.41
C LYS A 29 0.40 1.99 10.24
N PHE A 30 -0.02 2.97 9.45
CA PHE A 30 0.77 4.17 9.14
C PHE A 30 0.37 5.39 9.98
N ARG A 31 -0.63 5.25 10.88
CA ARG A 31 -1.17 6.32 11.73
C ARG A 31 -1.56 7.58 10.94
N ILE A 32 -2.17 7.39 9.78
CA ILE A 32 -2.64 8.47 8.89
C ILE A 32 -4.16 8.64 8.98
N GLY A 33 -4.68 9.78 8.51
CA GLY A 33 -6.13 10.02 8.44
C GLY A 33 -6.85 9.10 7.44
N TYR A 34 -8.13 8.80 7.70
CA TYR A 34 -8.93 7.86 6.89
C TYR A 34 -8.99 8.25 5.40
N ASN A 35 -9.17 9.53 5.08
CA ASN A 35 -9.21 10.01 3.69
C ASN A 35 -7.89 9.78 2.96
N ARG A 36 -6.76 9.94 3.65
CA ARG A 36 -5.43 9.68 3.08
C ARG A 36 -5.23 8.19 2.84
N ALA A 37 -5.59 7.35 3.80
CA ALA A 37 -5.56 5.90 3.62
C ALA A 37 -6.45 5.45 2.45
N GLY A 38 -7.63 6.04 2.27
CA GLY A 38 -8.52 5.73 1.16
C GLY A 38 -7.92 6.12 -0.20
N ARG A 39 -7.23 7.26 -0.27
CA ARG A 39 -6.49 7.66 -1.47
C ARG A 39 -5.37 6.68 -1.81
N ILE A 40 -4.63 6.18 -0.82
CA ILE A 40 -3.61 5.15 -1.03
C ILE A 40 -4.24 3.87 -1.58
N VAL A 41 -5.37 3.42 -1.03
CA VAL A 41 -6.08 2.24 -1.57
C VAL A 41 -6.50 2.44 -3.02
N ASN A 42 -6.98 3.64 -3.39
CA ASN A 42 -7.33 3.95 -4.77
C ASN A 42 -6.08 3.96 -5.68
N GLN A 43 -4.95 4.51 -5.22
CA GLN A 43 -3.70 4.43 -5.96
C GLN A 43 -3.25 2.96 -6.17
N LEU A 44 -3.45 2.09 -5.17
CA LEU A 44 -3.15 0.66 -5.29
C LEU A 44 -4.09 -0.06 -6.28
N GLU A 45 -5.34 0.40 -6.41
CA GLU A 45 -6.26 -0.06 -7.46
C GLU A 45 -5.80 0.39 -8.84
N GLU A 46 -5.44 1.66 -9.00
CA GLU A 46 -4.90 2.20 -10.26
C GLU A 46 -3.62 1.49 -10.70
N ALA A 47 -2.77 1.10 -9.73
CA ALA A 47 -1.57 0.30 -9.95
C ALA A 47 -1.85 -1.16 -10.33
N GLY A 48 -3.09 -1.63 -10.18
CA GLY A 48 -3.47 -3.03 -10.42
C GLY A 48 -2.98 -4.00 -9.33
N ILE A 49 -2.63 -3.50 -8.14
CA ILE A 49 -2.23 -4.32 -6.99
C ILE A 49 -3.48 -4.80 -6.24
N VAL A 50 -4.50 -3.94 -6.19
CA VAL A 50 -5.78 -4.18 -5.55
C VAL A 50 -6.90 -4.15 -6.60
N GLY A 51 -7.90 -5.02 -6.43
CA GLY A 51 -9.06 -5.09 -7.30
C GLY A 51 -10.03 -3.93 -7.11
N LYS A 52 -11.10 -3.94 -7.91
CA LYS A 52 -12.10 -2.88 -7.90
C LYS A 52 -12.84 -2.76 -6.56
N PHE A 53 -13.30 -1.55 -6.26
CA PHE A 53 -14.21 -1.34 -5.13
C PHE A 53 -15.52 -2.13 -5.30
N LYS A 54 -15.89 -2.92 -4.29
CA LYS A 54 -17.11 -3.75 -4.26
C LYS A 54 -18.07 -3.35 -3.13
N GLY A 55 -18.13 -2.06 -2.79
CA GLY A 55 -18.98 -1.56 -1.70
C GLY A 55 -18.30 -1.69 -0.33
N ALA A 56 -19.02 -2.16 0.70
CA ALA A 56 -18.51 -2.20 2.07
C ALA A 56 -17.42 -3.27 2.32
N ALA A 57 -17.25 -4.22 1.39
CA ALA A 57 -16.29 -5.30 1.53
C ALA A 57 -14.85 -4.83 1.27
N PRO A 58 -13.84 -5.47 1.90
CA PRO A 58 -12.44 -5.33 1.50
C PRO A 58 -12.27 -5.66 0.01
N ARG A 59 -11.36 -4.96 -0.66
CA ARG A 59 -11.07 -5.21 -2.08
C ARG A 59 -10.21 -6.47 -2.23
N ASP A 60 -10.34 -7.16 -3.34
CA ASP A 60 -9.50 -8.34 -3.59
C ASP A 60 -8.04 -7.89 -3.79
N VAL A 61 -7.09 -8.64 -3.23
CA VAL A 61 -5.66 -8.41 -3.51
C VAL A 61 -5.31 -9.23 -4.74
N LEU A 62 -4.80 -8.57 -5.80
CA LEU A 62 -4.49 -9.22 -7.07
C LEU A 62 -3.11 -9.88 -7.07
N ILE A 63 -2.20 -9.34 -6.26
CA ILE A 63 -0.83 -9.82 -6.12
C ILE A 63 -0.71 -10.73 -4.89
N LYS A 64 -0.18 -11.95 -5.07
CA LYS A 64 -0.14 -12.99 -4.03
C LYS A 64 1.14 -12.98 -3.21
N ASP A 65 2.25 -12.55 -3.79
CA ASP A 65 3.58 -12.62 -3.21
C ASP A 65 4.38 -11.33 -3.44
N ILE A 66 5.41 -11.15 -2.61
CA ILE A 66 6.25 -9.94 -2.62
C ILE A 66 7.07 -9.85 -3.91
N VAL A 67 7.51 -10.98 -4.47
CA VAL A 67 8.32 -11.00 -5.69
C VAL A 67 7.52 -10.43 -6.87
N SER A 68 6.30 -10.91 -7.05
CA SER A 68 5.36 -10.39 -8.05
C SER A 68 5.02 -8.91 -7.83
N LEU A 69 5.03 -8.45 -6.58
CA LEU A 69 4.83 -7.03 -6.26
C LEU A 69 6.05 -6.19 -6.68
N GLU A 70 7.26 -6.65 -6.42
CA GLU A 70 8.49 -5.95 -6.77
C GLU A 70 8.65 -5.80 -8.29
N GLU A 71 8.35 -6.85 -9.05
CA GLU A 71 8.28 -6.80 -10.51
C GLU A 71 7.29 -5.73 -10.96
N ARG A 72 6.08 -5.74 -10.39
CA ARG A 72 5.04 -4.76 -10.73
C ARG A 72 5.43 -3.31 -10.40
N LEU A 73 6.10 -3.08 -9.28
CA LEU A 73 6.58 -1.75 -8.89
C LEU A 73 7.74 -1.28 -9.78
N SER A 74 8.58 -2.22 -10.23
CA SER A 74 9.68 -1.94 -11.15
C SER A 74 9.16 -1.51 -12.53
N ASP A 75 8.12 -2.18 -13.05
CA ASP A 75 7.44 -1.80 -14.30
C ASP A 75 6.86 -0.38 -14.26
N MET A 76 6.51 0.10 -13.06
CA MET A 76 5.98 1.45 -12.85
C MET A 76 7.09 2.50 -12.68
N GLU A 77 8.36 2.15 -12.90
CA GLU A 77 9.55 2.97 -12.64
C GLU A 77 9.66 3.49 -11.20
N LEU A 78 8.97 2.83 -10.26
CA LEU A 78 9.07 3.13 -8.83
C LEU A 78 10.25 2.39 -8.16
N GLY A 79 11.00 1.59 -8.93
CA GLY A 79 12.04 0.68 -8.44
C GLY A 79 13.30 1.32 -7.83
N GLU A 80 13.48 2.64 -7.90
CA GLU A 80 14.71 3.30 -7.40
C GLU A 80 14.50 4.32 -6.27
N GLN A 81 13.29 4.47 -5.74
CA GLN A 81 13.18 5.04 -4.39
C GLN A 81 13.62 3.95 -3.41
N ARG A 82 14.94 3.84 -3.20
CA ARG A 82 15.50 3.28 -1.98
C ARG A 82 14.65 3.85 -0.86
N LEU A 83 13.89 2.99 -0.19
CA LEU A 83 13.41 3.20 1.17
C LEU A 83 14.65 3.65 1.96
N SER A 84 14.95 4.95 1.98
CA SER A 84 15.86 5.54 2.94
C SER A 84 15.12 5.37 4.25
N ASP A 85 15.36 4.24 4.89
CA ASP A 85 14.69 3.71 6.08
C ASP A 85 13.51 4.58 6.54
N PRO A 86 12.26 4.31 6.13
CA PRO A 86 11.18 4.83 6.91
C PRO A 86 11.31 4.09 8.24
N CYS A 87 11.61 4.84 9.28
CA CYS A 87 11.41 4.51 10.69
C CYS A 87 9.95 4.07 10.95
N TRP A 88 9.48 2.97 10.34
CA TRP A 88 8.19 2.34 10.62
C TRP A 88 8.24 1.60 11.96
N ASP A 89 9.44 1.49 12.54
CA ASP A 89 9.67 1.10 13.92
C ASP A 89 9.59 2.31 14.85
N ASN A 90 8.36 2.75 15.15
CA ASN A 90 8.11 3.39 16.44
C ASN A 90 8.07 2.29 17.53
N ARG A 91 9.22 1.65 17.78
CA ARG A 91 9.57 1.13 19.09
C ARG A 91 10.12 2.31 19.90
N GLU A 92 9.20 3.04 20.51
CA GLU A 92 9.41 3.49 21.88
C GLU A 92 8.32 2.77 22.68
N TRP A 93 8.77 1.79 23.46
CA TRP A 93 7.99 1.06 24.44
C TRP A 93 7.55 2.02 25.56
N ILE A 94 6.29 2.47 25.53
CA ILE A 94 5.50 2.82 26.74
C ILE A 94 4.03 2.48 26.45
#